data_AF-A0A1G5GKL7-F1
#
_entry.id   AF-A0A1G5GKL7-F1
#
_cell.length_a   1.000
_cell.length_b   1.000
_cell.length_c   1.000
_cell.angle_alpha   90.00
_cell.angle_beta   90.00
_cell.angle_gamma   90.00
#
_symmetry.space_group_name_H-M   'P 1'
#
loop_
_entity.id
_entity.type
_entity.pdbx_description
1 polymer ?
#
loop_
_entity_poly.entity_id
_entity_poly.type
_entity_poly.pdbx_seq_one_letter_code
_entity_poly.pdbx_strand_id
1 'polypeptide(L)'
;MQIRENKIDPRTKLTAVIIISSLAVFIRDITLLLGILLITFTITYALGNNPLMLVKKLKKLIWVFIAIIVIQSVFSSGTPIIRVANVTIFTVEGITKGLQLGLRMCIIVISASIVSTSSPREIVQGLIQWKIPYEIAFMVSIAIRFLPLFIEEIKDTVTAIQLRGIELDRIPIRKRIKIYSYVLMPVVASTLMKSKQLSVAMESKGFGIYPTRASFKKLKMVKADYLIIAVFLLGAFAIIKVYLY
;
A
#
# COMPACT_ATOMS: atom_id res chain seq x y z
N MET A 1 11.09 12.68 20.69
CA MET A 1 10.46 11.92 19.59
C MET A 1 11.59 11.34 18.76
N GLN A 2 11.92 10.05 18.96
CA GLN A 2 13.18 9.43 18.55
C GLN A 2 13.48 9.63 17.05
N ILE A 3 14.55 10.37 16.79
CA ILE A 3 15.20 10.49 15.49
C ILE A 3 15.97 9.18 15.32
N ARG A 4 15.42 8.25 14.54
CA ARG A 4 16.14 7.03 14.15
C ARG A 4 17.05 7.39 12.99
N GLU A 5 18.32 7.66 13.29
CA GLU A 5 19.39 8.22 12.44
C GLU A 5 19.85 7.33 11.28
N ASN A 6 19.08 6.33 10.85
CA ASN A 6 19.44 5.54 9.67
C ASN A 6 18.21 5.05 8.89
N LYS A 7 17.27 5.98 8.63
CA LYS A 7 16.11 5.71 7.77
C LYS A 7 16.44 6.13 6.33
N ILE A 8 16.54 5.13 5.45
CA ILE A 8 16.48 5.32 3.99
C ILE A 8 15.27 6.18 3.62
N ASP A 9 15.46 7.08 2.66
CA ASP A 9 14.45 8.04 2.26
C ASP A 9 13.17 7.33 1.77
N PRO A 10 11.96 7.74 2.21
CA PRO A 10 10.69 7.17 1.75
C PRO A 10 10.52 7.23 0.24
N ARG A 11 11.12 8.23 -0.42
CA ARG A 11 11.14 8.39 -1.88
C ARG A 11 11.85 7.23 -2.55
N THR A 12 13.05 6.89 -2.07
CA THR A 12 13.88 5.77 -2.53
C THR A 12 13.12 4.45 -2.42
N LYS A 13 12.38 4.27 -1.31
CA LYS A 13 11.55 3.08 -1.10
C LYS A 13 10.37 3.03 -2.07
N LEU A 14 9.68 4.16 -2.30
CA LEU A 14 8.58 4.23 -3.26
C LEU A 14 9.08 3.98 -4.69
N THR A 15 10.18 4.59 -5.12
CA THR A 15 10.78 4.32 -6.43
C THR A 15 11.17 2.85 -6.57
N ALA A 16 11.80 2.27 -5.55
CA ALA A 16 12.20 0.86 -5.58
C ALA A 16 10.97 -0.06 -5.74
N VAL A 17 9.90 0.17 -4.97
CA VAL A 17 8.67 -0.62 -5.09
C VAL A 17 8.02 -0.48 -6.46
N ILE A 18 8.00 0.72 -7.05
CA ILE A 18 7.48 0.94 -8.39
C ILE A 18 8.31 0.18 -9.43
N ILE A 19 9.65 0.25 -9.34
CA ILE A 19 10.55 -0.44 -10.27
C ILE A 19 10.39 -1.95 -10.15
N ILE A 20 10.44 -2.50 -8.93
CA ILE A 20 10.28 -3.94 -8.66
C ILE A 20 8.92 -4.44 -9.17
N SER A 21 7.85 -3.70 -8.90
CA SER A 21 6.49 -4.12 -9.29
C SER A 21 6.29 -4.04 -10.80
N SER A 22 6.82 -3.00 -11.46
CA SER A 22 6.81 -2.88 -12.92
C SER A 22 7.59 -4.04 -13.57
N LEU A 23 8.81 -4.31 -13.08
CA LEU A 23 9.67 -5.38 -13.56
C LEU A 23 9.00 -6.76 -13.46
N ALA A 24 8.32 -7.04 -12.34
CA ALA A 24 7.60 -8.30 -12.14
C ALA A 24 6.45 -8.51 -13.13
N VAL A 25 5.84 -7.43 -13.65
CA VAL A 25 4.75 -7.50 -14.62
C VAL A 25 5.26 -7.86 -16.02
N PHE A 26 6.40 -7.32 -16.43
CA PHE A 26 6.97 -7.57 -17.77
C PHE A 26 7.55 -8.98 -17.93
N ILE A 27 8.11 -9.55 -16.87
CA ILE A 27 8.81 -10.84 -16.92
C ILE A 27 7.82 -12.00 -16.96
N ARG A 28 8.02 -12.91 -17.92
CA ARG A 28 7.25 -14.16 -18.03
C ARG A 28 8.03 -15.38 -17.49
N ASP A 29 9.35 -15.32 -17.44
CA ASP A 29 10.17 -16.44 -16.96
C ASP A 29 10.06 -16.65 -15.45
N ILE A 30 9.71 -17.89 -15.05
CA ILE A 30 9.52 -18.28 -13.66
C ILE A 30 10.83 -18.16 -12.85
N THR A 31 11.97 -18.48 -13.45
CA THR A 31 13.29 -18.42 -12.81
C THR A 31 13.68 -16.98 -12.45
N LEU A 32 13.51 -16.04 -13.39
CA LEU A 32 13.76 -14.62 -13.16
C LEU A 32 12.80 -14.04 -12.10
N LEU A 33 11.55 -14.47 -12.13
CA LEU A 33 10.54 -14.02 -11.18
C LEU A 33 10.83 -14.51 -9.75
N LEU A 34 11.35 -15.73 -9.60
CA LEU A 34 11.84 -16.27 -8.34
C LEU A 34 13.08 -15.52 -7.83
N GLY A 35 14.01 -15.18 -8.74
CA GLY A 35 15.16 -14.34 -8.42
C GLY A 35 14.76 -12.96 -7.88
N ILE A 36 13.79 -12.30 -8.51
CA ILE A 36 13.25 -11.01 -8.04
C ILE A 36 12.58 -11.18 -6.68
N LEU A 37 11.78 -12.23 -6.48
CA LEU A 37 11.16 -12.50 -5.20
C LEU A 37 12.21 -12.62 -4.08
N LEU A 38 13.30 -13.36 -4.30
CA LEU A 38 14.40 -13.47 -3.34
C LEU A 38 15.05 -12.11 -3.04
N ILE A 39 15.35 -11.33 -4.08
CA ILE A 39 15.91 -9.98 -3.94
C ILE A 39 14.97 -9.08 -3.12
N THR A 40 13.66 -9.09 -3.41
CA THR A 40 12.70 -8.29 -2.65
C THR A 40 12.58 -8.71 -1.19
N PHE A 41 12.71 -10.01 -0.93
CA PHE A 41 12.71 -10.55 0.43
C PHE A 41 13.95 -10.12 1.20
N THR A 42 15.14 -10.20 0.60
CA THR A 42 16.40 -9.78 1.24
C THR A 42 16.43 -8.27 1.50
N ILE A 43 15.97 -7.44 0.56
CA ILE A 43 15.83 -5.99 0.76
C ILE A 43 14.88 -5.69 1.92
N THR A 44 13.74 -6.37 1.97
CA THR A 44 12.74 -6.15 3.03
C THR A 44 13.29 -6.56 4.39
N TYR A 45 14.05 -7.65 4.46
CA TYR A 45 14.75 -8.09 5.66
C TYR A 45 15.83 -7.08 6.10
N ALA A 46 16.66 -6.61 5.17
CA ALA A 46 17.71 -5.62 5.43
C ALA A 46 17.15 -4.28 5.95
N LEU A 47 15.94 -3.91 5.52
CA LEU A 47 15.20 -2.73 6.01
C LEU A 47 14.62 -2.89 7.43
N GLY A 48 14.82 -4.04 8.08
CA GLY A 48 14.44 -4.27 9.47
C GLY A 48 13.00 -4.72 9.67
N ASN A 49 12.33 -5.25 8.64
CA ASN A 49 11.04 -5.91 8.82
C ASN A 49 11.22 -7.30 9.44
N ASN A 50 10.37 -7.64 10.40
CA ASN A 50 10.38 -8.96 11.02
C ASN A 50 10.08 -10.07 9.99
N PRO A 51 10.95 -11.07 9.81
CA PRO A 51 10.75 -12.14 8.82
C PRO A 51 9.49 -12.95 9.12
N LEU A 52 9.15 -13.16 10.40
CA LEU A 52 7.90 -13.82 10.79
C LEU A 52 6.65 -13.10 10.29
N MET A 53 6.67 -11.76 10.23
CA MET A 53 5.51 -11.00 9.78
C MET A 53 5.35 -11.08 8.27
N LEU A 54 6.45 -11.15 7.52
CA LEU A 54 6.43 -11.44 6.08
C LEU A 54 5.88 -12.84 5.80
N VAL A 55 6.35 -13.85 6.53
CA VAL A 55 5.85 -15.23 6.37
C VAL A 55 4.36 -15.32 6.70
N LYS A 56 3.87 -14.64 7.73
CA LYS A 56 2.43 -14.56 8.04
C LYS A 56 1.62 -13.92 6.90
N LYS A 57 2.14 -12.84 6.30
CA LYS A 57 1.49 -12.20 5.14
C LYS A 57 1.45 -13.14 3.94
N LEU A 58 2.55 -13.83 3.64
CA LEU A 58 2.61 -14.83 2.57
C LEU A 58 1.67 -16.01 2.83
N LYS A 59 1.61 -16.51 4.07
CA LYS A 59 0.68 -17.57 4.46
C LYS A 59 -0.77 -17.16 4.27
N LYS A 60 -1.13 -15.91 4.58
CA LYS A 60 -2.49 -15.39 4.31
C LYS A 60 -2.76 -15.32 2.80
N LEU A 61 -1.74 -14.99 2.00
CA LEU A 61 -1.85 -14.91 0.55
C LEU A 61 -1.93 -16.28 -0.13
N ILE A 62 -1.53 -17.36 0.54
CA ILE A 62 -1.51 -18.70 -0.06
C ILE A 62 -2.89 -19.16 -0.52
N TRP A 63 -3.96 -18.72 0.16
CA TRP A 63 -5.33 -19.05 -0.24
C TRP A 63 -5.72 -18.35 -1.55
N VAL A 64 -5.31 -17.08 -1.71
CA VAL A 64 -5.49 -16.33 -2.96
C VAL A 64 -4.63 -16.94 -4.07
N PHE A 65 -3.41 -17.35 -3.75
CA PHE A 65 -2.49 -18.01 -4.69
C PHE A 65 -3.08 -19.31 -5.24
N ILE A 66 -3.63 -20.17 -4.37
CA ILE A 66 -4.31 -21.40 -4.76
C ILE A 66 -5.54 -21.07 -5.64
N ALA A 67 -6.35 -20.09 -5.25
CA ALA A 67 -7.50 -19.68 -6.04
C ALA A 67 -7.11 -19.21 -7.45
N ILE A 68 -6.02 -18.44 -7.59
CA ILE A 68 -5.52 -17.98 -8.90
C ILE A 68 -5.06 -19.17 -9.76
N ILE A 69 -4.35 -20.13 -9.19
CA ILE A 69 -3.90 -21.32 -9.94
C ILE A 69 -5.09 -22.15 -10.42
N VAL A 70 -6.09 -22.37 -9.56
CA VAL A 70 -7.30 -23.14 -9.91
C VAL A 70 -8.06 -22.43 -11.04
N ILE A 71 -8.27 -21.11 -10.92
CA ILE A 71 -8.94 -20.33 -11.97
C ILE A 71 -8.14 -20.40 -13.28
N GLN A 72 -6.83 -20.17 -13.26
CA GLN A 72 -6.02 -20.22 -14.47
C GLN A 72 -5.95 -21.62 -15.09
N SER A 73 -5.98 -22.67 -14.28
CA SER A 73 -6.01 -24.05 -14.74
C SER A 73 -7.30 -24.39 -15.50
N VAL A 74 -8.44 -23.88 -15.03
CA VAL A 74 -9.76 -24.11 -15.64
C VAL A 74 -9.98 -23.26 -16.89
N PHE A 75 -9.49 -22.01 -16.90
CA PHE A 75 -9.75 -21.06 -18.00
C PHE A 75 -8.67 -21.01 -19.08
N SER A 76 -7.49 -21.61 -18.88
CA SER A 76 -6.42 -21.58 -19.89
C SER A 76 -6.58 -22.67 -20.95
N SER A 77 -6.70 -22.24 -22.21
CA SER A 77 -6.75 -23.10 -23.40
C SER A 77 -5.37 -23.66 -23.76
N GLY A 78 -4.94 -24.71 -23.06
CA GLY A 78 -3.64 -25.36 -23.30
C GLY A 78 -3.75 -26.88 -23.45
N THR A 79 -2.61 -27.56 -23.59
CA THR A 79 -2.57 -29.03 -23.65
C THR A 79 -3.15 -29.65 -22.37
N PRO A 80 -4.22 -30.45 -22.47
CA PRO A 80 -4.87 -31.05 -21.31
C PRO A 80 -4.01 -32.21 -20.78
N ILE A 81 -3.59 -32.15 -19.51
CA ILE A 81 -2.89 -33.27 -18.84
C ILE A 81 -3.93 -34.28 -18.33
N ILE A 82 -5.07 -33.79 -17.81
CA ILE A 82 -6.15 -34.62 -17.27
C ILE A 82 -7.48 -34.07 -17.81
N ARG A 83 -8.17 -34.87 -18.62
CA ARG A 83 -9.56 -34.66 -19.01
C ARG A 83 -10.46 -35.55 -18.17
N VAL A 84 -11.45 -34.98 -17.50
CA VAL A 84 -12.59 -35.74 -16.97
C VAL A 84 -13.84 -35.26 -17.68
N ALA A 85 -14.50 -36.20 -18.36
CA ALA A 85 -15.78 -36.08 -19.04
C ALA A 85 -15.89 -35.04 -20.18
N ASN A 86 -15.73 -33.74 -19.91
CA ASN A 86 -15.74 -32.67 -20.94
C ASN A 86 -15.11 -31.34 -20.45
N VAL A 87 -14.47 -31.36 -19.27
CA VAL A 87 -13.80 -30.19 -18.69
C VAL A 87 -12.33 -30.52 -18.55
N THR A 88 -11.47 -29.70 -19.16
CA THR A 88 -10.03 -29.80 -18.95
C THR A 88 -9.72 -29.24 -17.57
N ILE A 89 -9.34 -30.10 -16.61
CA ILE A 89 -9.14 -29.67 -15.22
C ILE A 89 -7.72 -29.14 -15.01
N PHE A 90 -6.73 -29.76 -15.66
CA PHE A 90 -5.33 -29.37 -15.54
C PHE A 90 -4.68 -29.23 -16.91
N THR A 91 -4.29 -28.01 -17.26
CA THR A 91 -3.43 -27.71 -18.40
C THR A 91 -2.03 -27.35 -17.90
N VAL A 92 -0.98 -27.83 -18.59
CA VAL A 92 0.42 -27.46 -18.25
C VAL A 92 0.56 -25.93 -18.27
N GLU A 93 -0.05 -25.30 -19.27
CA GLU A 93 -0.04 -23.86 -19.48
C GLU A 93 -0.83 -23.08 -18.42
N GLY A 94 -1.95 -23.62 -17.93
CA GLY A 94 -2.73 -23.01 -16.86
C GLY A 94 -1.98 -23.02 -15.53
N ILE A 95 -1.26 -24.10 -15.24
CA ILE A 95 -0.40 -24.19 -14.05
C ILE A 95 0.78 -23.21 -14.15
N THR A 96 1.46 -23.13 -15.30
CA THR A 96 2.59 -22.20 -15.46
C THR A 96 2.15 -20.74 -15.39
N LYS A 97 1.03 -20.36 -16.03
CA LYS A 97 0.45 -19.01 -15.93
C LYS A 97 -0.06 -18.70 -14.52
N GLY A 98 -0.70 -19.67 -13.87
CA GLY A 98 -1.14 -19.56 -12.48
C GLY A 98 0.03 -19.34 -11.52
N LEU A 99 1.12 -20.08 -11.71
CA LEU A 99 2.35 -19.94 -10.94
C LEU A 99 3.01 -18.58 -11.17
N GLN A 100 3.11 -18.12 -12.42
CA GLN A 100 3.62 -16.78 -12.76
C GLN A 100 2.81 -15.68 -12.07
N LEU A 101 1.48 -15.71 -12.21
CA LEU A 101 0.60 -14.71 -11.58
C LEU A 101 0.65 -14.75 -10.06
N GLY A 102 0.68 -15.95 -9.48
CA GLY A 102 0.78 -16.12 -8.06
C GLY A 102 2.09 -15.57 -7.50
N LEU A 103 3.22 -15.87 -8.14
CA LEU A 103 4.52 -15.32 -7.77
C LEU A 103 4.55 -13.78 -7.94
N ARG A 104 3.94 -13.22 -9.00
CA ARG A 104 3.81 -11.76 -9.17
C ARG A 104 3.05 -11.11 -8.01
N MET A 105 1.94 -11.71 -7.58
CA MET A 105 1.17 -11.22 -6.44
C MET A 105 2.00 -11.26 -5.14
N CYS A 106 2.78 -12.32 -4.92
CA CYS A 106 3.71 -12.39 -3.80
C CYS A 106 4.74 -11.24 -3.84
N ILE A 107 5.35 -10.98 -5.00
CA ILE A 107 6.32 -9.88 -5.18
C ILE A 107 5.68 -8.54 -4.82
N ILE A 108 4.47 -8.25 -5.33
CA ILE A 108 3.77 -6.98 -5.08
C ILE A 108 3.43 -6.80 -3.59
N VAL A 109 3.00 -7.86 -2.92
CA VAL A 109 2.65 -7.79 -1.49
C VAL A 109 3.89 -7.64 -0.60
N ILE A 110 4.98 -8.33 -0.93
CA ILE A 110 6.26 -8.19 -0.22
C ILE A 110 6.83 -6.79 -0.46
N SER A 111 6.86 -6.31 -1.71
CA SER A 111 7.37 -4.98 -2.05
C SER A 111 6.55 -3.89 -1.36
N ALA A 112 5.22 -3.99 -1.29
CA ALA A 112 4.39 -3.05 -0.52
C ALA A 112 4.75 -2.99 0.99
N SER A 113 5.29 -4.08 1.55
CA SER A 113 5.76 -4.09 2.94
C SER A 113 7.03 -3.26 3.15
N ILE A 114 7.82 -2.98 2.10
CA ILE A 114 8.94 -2.04 2.13
C ILE A 114 8.42 -0.62 2.44
N VAL A 115 7.35 -0.18 1.78
CA VAL A 115 6.73 1.14 2.01
C VAL A 115 6.12 1.23 3.40
N SER A 116 5.57 0.13 3.91
CA SER A 116 4.98 0.05 5.25
C SER A 116 6.00 0.31 6.38
N THR A 117 7.31 0.26 6.12
CA THR A 117 8.35 0.62 7.11
C THR A 117 8.48 2.12 7.36
N SER A 118 7.91 2.94 6.48
CA SER A 118 7.93 4.40 6.58
C SER A 118 6.60 4.91 7.15
N SER A 119 6.64 6.01 7.91
CA SER A 119 5.39 6.57 8.44
C SER A 119 4.55 7.20 7.31
N PRO A 120 3.21 7.19 7.41
CA PRO A 120 2.34 7.79 6.39
C PRO A 120 2.67 9.27 6.12
N ARG A 121 3.08 10.02 7.16
CA ARG A 121 3.52 11.42 7.03
C ARG A 121 4.80 11.56 6.21
N GLU A 122 5.75 10.65 6.40
CA GLU A 122 7.02 10.61 5.64
C GLU A 122 6.77 10.26 4.16
N ILE A 123 5.81 9.38 3.87
CA ILE A 123 5.39 9.03 2.50
C ILE A 123 4.80 10.26 1.79
N VAL A 124 3.87 10.98 2.42
CA VAL A 124 3.27 12.20 1.84
C VAL A 124 4.33 13.27 1.61
N GLN A 125 5.27 13.43 2.54
CA GLN A 125 6.38 14.34 2.37
C GLN A 125 7.36 13.91 1.26
N GLY A 126 7.47 12.60 1.02
CA GLY A 126 8.10 12.02 -0.17
C GLY A 126 7.38 12.41 -1.48
N LEU A 127 6.05 12.44 -1.47
CA LEU A 127 5.25 12.87 -2.61
C LEU A 127 5.36 14.40 -2.85
N ILE A 128 5.47 15.23 -1.80
CA ILE A 128 5.63 16.70 -1.90
C ILE A 128 6.78 17.08 -2.82
N GLN A 129 8.00 16.63 -2.51
CA GLN A 129 9.17 16.95 -3.34
C GLN A 129 9.30 16.04 -4.59
N TRP A 130 8.24 15.30 -4.99
CA TRP A 130 8.08 14.80 -6.38
C TRP A 130 7.31 15.81 -7.26
N LYS A 131 7.28 17.09 -6.86
CA LYS A 131 6.62 18.21 -7.54
C LYS A 131 5.08 18.16 -7.53
N ILE A 132 4.46 17.48 -6.57
CA ILE A 132 3.02 17.65 -6.32
C ILE A 132 2.79 19.08 -5.77
N PRO A 133 1.75 19.81 -6.23
CA PRO A 133 1.39 21.11 -5.68
C PRO A 133 1.33 21.08 -4.16
N TYR A 134 1.95 22.07 -3.52
CA TYR A 134 2.08 22.13 -2.07
C TYR A 134 0.72 22.03 -1.36
N GLU A 135 -0.30 22.67 -1.92
CA GLU A 135 -1.67 22.68 -1.42
C GLU A 135 -2.23 21.26 -1.30
N ILE A 136 -2.09 20.44 -2.34
CA ILE A 136 -2.59 19.06 -2.36
C ILE A 136 -1.92 18.26 -1.25
N ALA A 137 -0.59 18.34 -1.17
CA ALA A 137 0.12 17.55 -0.18
C ALA A 137 -0.07 18.04 1.26
N PHE A 138 -0.33 19.33 1.43
CA PHE A 138 -0.78 19.91 2.69
C PHE A 138 -2.16 19.36 3.08
N MET A 139 -3.13 19.33 2.16
CA MET A 139 -4.45 18.73 2.38
C MET A 139 -4.34 17.25 2.80
N VAL A 140 -3.50 16.46 2.12
CA VAL A 140 -3.29 15.04 2.49
C VAL A 140 -2.61 14.91 3.86
N SER A 141 -1.61 15.75 4.17
CA SER A 141 -0.95 15.74 5.48
C SER A 141 -1.91 16.06 6.62
N ILE A 142 -2.81 17.01 6.37
CA ILE A 142 -3.92 17.34 7.27
C ILE A 142 -4.86 16.15 7.43
N ALA A 143 -5.30 15.53 6.32
CA ALA A 143 -6.20 14.38 6.36
C ALA A 143 -5.62 13.22 7.19
N ILE A 144 -4.33 12.89 7.01
CA ILE A 144 -3.64 11.85 7.81
C ILE A 144 -3.59 12.22 9.29
N ARG A 145 -3.42 13.50 9.63
CA ARG A 145 -3.44 13.96 11.03
C ARG A 145 -4.82 13.88 11.64
N PHE A 146 -5.87 14.20 10.89
CA PHE A 146 -7.24 14.13 11.37
C PHE A 146 -7.79 12.71 11.41
N LEU A 147 -7.30 11.79 10.57
CA LEU A 147 -7.76 10.40 10.55
C LEU A 147 -7.87 9.73 11.94
N PRO A 148 -6.87 9.78 12.84
CA PRO A 148 -7.01 9.23 14.19
C PRO A 148 -8.10 9.94 14.99
N LEU A 149 -8.21 11.27 14.90
CA LEU A 149 -9.25 12.05 15.58
C LEU A 149 -10.65 11.67 15.07
N PHE A 150 -10.81 11.44 13.76
CA PHE A 150 -12.07 10.95 13.19
C PHE A 150 -12.45 9.57 13.73
N ILE A 151 -11.48 8.66 13.88
CA ILE A 151 -11.72 7.32 14.42
C ILE A 151 -12.15 7.39 15.89
N GLU A 152 -11.51 8.26 16.68
CA GLU A 152 -11.91 8.51 18.08
C GLU A 152 -13.33 9.09 18.17
N GLU A 153 -13.65 10.10 17.37
CA GLU A 153 -15.00 10.71 17.35
C GLU A 153 -16.09 9.68 17.01
N ILE A 154 -15.84 8.81 16.03
CA ILE A 154 -16.76 7.73 15.65
C ILE A 154 -16.94 6.77 16.82
N LYS A 155 -15.85 6.37 17.49
CA LYS A 155 -15.90 5.47 18.65
C LYS A 155 -16.67 6.09 19.81
N ASP A 156 -16.46 7.37 20.10
CA ASP A 156 -17.16 8.08 21.17
C ASP A 156 -18.65 8.20 20.86
N THR A 157 -19.00 8.53 19.61
CA THR A 157 -20.40 8.59 19.16
C THR A 157 -21.09 7.23 19.25
N VAL A 158 -20.40 6.16 18.85
CA VAL A 158 -20.91 4.78 18.95
C VAL A 158 -21.10 4.39 20.43
N THR A 159 -20.14 4.72 21.29
CA THR A 159 -20.21 4.44 22.73
C THR A 159 -21.37 5.20 23.39
N ALA A 160 -21.58 6.47 23.04
CA ALA A 160 -22.70 7.26 23.55
C ALA A 160 -24.07 6.68 23.13
N ILE A 161 -24.17 6.13 21.91
CA ILE A 161 -25.38 5.44 21.44
C ILE A 161 -25.60 4.12 22.20
N GLN A 162 -24.54 3.37 22.49
CA GLN A 162 -24.62 2.16 23.31
C GLN A 162 -25.07 2.46 24.75
N LEU A 163 -24.59 3.56 25.34
CA LEU A 163 -25.05 4.03 26.66
C LEU A 163 -26.53 4.42 26.70
N ARG A 164 -27.10 4.80 25.55
CA ARG A 164 -28.55 5.04 25.40
C ARG A 164 -29.37 3.75 25.22
N GLY A 165 -28.76 2.59 25.44
CA GLY A 165 -29.43 1.28 25.42
C GLY A 165 -29.51 0.62 24.04
N ILE A 166 -28.80 1.13 23.04
CA ILE A 166 -28.79 0.53 21.69
C ILE A 166 -27.64 -0.48 21.58
N GLU A 167 -27.96 -1.76 21.78
CA GLU A 167 -27.01 -2.87 21.63
C GLU A 167 -26.79 -3.22 20.14
N LEU A 168 -25.78 -2.61 19.50
CA LEU A 168 -25.45 -2.81 18.08
C LEU A 168 -25.22 -4.28 17.68
N ASP A 169 -24.77 -5.13 18.61
CA ASP A 169 -24.46 -6.54 18.36
C ASP A 169 -25.68 -7.45 18.29
N ARG A 170 -26.78 -7.09 18.95
CA ARG A 170 -28.01 -7.91 18.98
C ARG A 170 -29.05 -7.51 17.92
N ILE A 171 -28.74 -6.53 17.09
CA ILE A 171 -29.68 -5.91 16.14
C ILE A 171 -29.48 -6.45 14.72
N PRO A 172 -30.56 -6.73 13.95
CA PRO A 172 -30.45 -7.17 12.56
C PRO A 172 -29.78 -6.11 11.65
N ILE A 173 -29.06 -6.57 10.61
CA ILE A 173 -28.25 -5.73 9.71
C ILE A 173 -29.01 -4.49 9.19
N ARG A 174 -30.29 -4.62 8.85
CA ARG A 174 -31.12 -3.48 8.37
C ARG A 174 -31.23 -2.36 9.40
N LYS A 175 -31.48 -2.69 10.67
CA LYS A 175 -31.54 -1.71 11.75
C LYS A 175 -30.15 -1.16 12.09
N ARG A 176 -29.10 -2.00 11.98
CA ARG A 176 -27.70 -1.58 12.18
C ARG A 176 -27.28 -0.48 11.17
N ILE A 177 -27.66 -0.63 9.90
CA ILE A 177 -27.42 0.40 8.85
C ILE A 177 -28.11 1.73 9.21
N LYS A 178 -29.36 1.67 9.68
CA LYS A 178 -30.09 2.86 10.11
C LYS A 178 -29.37 3.54 11.29
N ILE A 179 -28.83 2.79 12.23
CA ILE A 179 -28.06 3.35 13.37
C ILE A 179 -26.76 4.01 12.90
N TYR A 180 -26.03 3.41 11.95
CA TYR A 180 -24.86 4.07 11.36
C TYR A 180 -25.20 5.40 10.67
N SER A 181 -26.38 5.53 10.05
CA SER A 181 -26.82 6.82 9.52
C SER A 181 -27.00 7.89 10.60
N TYR A 182 -27.45 7.51 11.81
CA TYR A 182 -27.55 8.40 12.96
C TYR A 182 -26.18 8.76 13.56
N VAL A 183 -25.18 7.89 13.45
CA VAL A 183 -23.78 8.19 13.83
C VAL A 183 -23.14 9.19 12.85
N LEU A 184 -23.45 9.07 11.56
CA LEU A 184 -22.84 9.92 10.53
C LEU A 184 -23.18 11.40 10.71
N MET A 185 -24.43 11.72 11.03
CA MET A 185 -24.88 13.12 11.16
C MET A 185 -24.05 13.94 12.19
N PRO A 186 -23.88 13.51 13.46
CA PRO A 186 -23.07 14.24 14.43
C PRO A 186 -21.59 14.26 14.07
N VAL A 187 -21.05 13.18 13.50
CA VAL A 187 -19.63 13.14 13.07
C VAL A 187 -19.40 14.15 11.94
N VAL A 188 -20.30 14.22 10.95
CA VAL A 188 -20.21 15.20 9.86
C VAL A 188 -20.34 16.64 10.40
N ALA A 189 -21.29 16.89 11.31
CA ALA A 189 -21.45 18.21 11.92
C ALA A 189 -20.20 18.65 12.71
N SER A 190 -19.66 17.76 13.56
CA SER A 190 -18.42 18.01 14.32
C SER A 190 -17.24 18.31 13.41
N THR A 191 -17.13 17.58 12.30
CA THR A 191 -15.97 17.68 11.40
C THR A 191 -16.04 18.90 10.49
N LEU A 192 -17.23 19.35 10.09
CA LEU A 192 -17.45 20.65 9.47
C LEU A 192 -17.05 21.79 10.41
N MET A 193 -17.42 21.70 11.69
CA MET A 193 -17.06 22.73 12.68
C MET A 193 -15.54 22.79 12.89
N LYS A 194 -14.86 21.65 13.00
CA LYS A 194 -13.39 21.56 13.08
C LYS A 194 -12.71 22.10 11.82
N SER A 195 -13.26 21.83 10.64
CA SER A 195 -12.76 22.39 9.38
C SER A 195 -12.83 23.91 9.36
N LYS A 196 -13.96 24.49 9.80
CA LYS A 196 -14.13 25.96 9.90
C LYS A 196 -13.13 26.58 10.88
N GLN A 197 -12.96 25.98 12.06
CA GLN A 197 -11.97 26.44 13.05
C GLN A 197 -10.54 26.36 12.50
N LEU A 198 -10.21 25.29 11.76
CA LEU A 198 -8.92 25.15 11.13
C LEU A 198 -8.68 26.21 10.05
N SER A 199 -9.68 26.53 9.22
CA SER A 199 -9.59 27.59 8.20
C SER A 199 -9.27 28.94 8.84
N VAL A 200 -10.04 29.33 9.86
CA VAL A 200 -9.84 30.60 10.58
C VAL A 200 -8.44 30.65 11.21
N ALA A 201 -7.99 29.55 11.81
CA ALA A 201 -6.64 29.45 12.38
C ALA A 201 -5.52 29.49 11.31
N MET A 202 -5.78 28.97 10.12
CA MET A 202 -4.85 29.01 8.99
C MET A 202 -4.75 30.41 8.39
N GLU A 203 -5.87 31.10 8.19
CA GLU A 203 -5.93 32.49 7.75
C GLU A 203 -5.22 33.43 8.74
N SER A 204 -5.48 33.25 10.05
CA SER A 204 -4.81 34.02 11.12
C SER A 204 -3.29 33.84 11.13
N LYS A 205 -2.79 32.70 10.62
CA LYS A 205 -1.36 32.40 10.49
C LYS A 205 -0.77 32.76 9.13
N GLY A 206 -1.55 33.41 8.26
CA GLY A 206 -1.12 33.80 6.93
C GLY A 206 -0.87 32.63 5.97
N PHE A 207 -1.62 31.53 6.12
CA PHE A 207 -1.54 30.42 5.17
C PHE A 207 -1.99 30.87 3.77
N GLY A 208 -1.16 30.66 2.74
CA GLY A 208 -1.46 31.03 1.36
C GLY A 208 -1.01 32.44 0.93
N ILE A 209 -0.40 33.23 1.83
CA ILE A 209 0.10 34.58 1.49
C ILE A 209 1.32 34.53 0.53
N TYR A 210 2.14 33.48 0.62
CA TYR A 210 3.35 33.34 -0.19
C TYR A 210 3.25 32.14 -1.14
N PRO A 211 3.72 32.28 -2.40
CA PRO A 211 3.71 31.19 -3.39
C PRO A 211 4.67 30.06 -3.03
N THR A 212 5.71 30.35 -2.25
CA THR A 212 6.71 29.37 -1.80
C THR A 212 6.79 29.35 -0.29
N ARG A 213 6.66 28.15 0.31
CA ARG A 213 6.80 27.94 1.75
C ARG A 213 8.14 27.29 2.08
N ALA A 214 8.76 27.75 3.16
CA ALA A 214 9.86 27.02 3.78
C ALA A 214 9.33 25.73 4.45
N SER A 215 9.75 24.56 3.96
CA SER A 215 9.39 23.28 4.58
C SER A 215 10.22 23.06 5.84
N PHE A 216 9.55 22.94 7.00
CA PHE A 216 10.20 22.71 8.31
C PHE A 216 10.96 21.39 8.37
N LYS A 217 10.46 20.34 7.70
CA LYS A 217 11.17 19.09 7.50
C LYS A 217 11.59 19.03 6.04
N LYS A 218 12.89 19.05 5.76
CA LYS A 218 13.44 18.74 4.44
C LYS A 218 13.98 17.33 4.52
N LEU A 219 13.36 16.38 3.81
CA LEU A 219 14.04 15.10 3.58
C LEU A 219 15.27 15.38 2.73
N LYS A 220 16.42 14.88 3.16
CA LYS A 220 17.68 14.99 2.43
C LYS A 220 18.05 13.59 1.98
N MET A 221 17.96 13.35 0.67
CA MET A 221 18.51 12.14 0.07
C MET A 221 20.00 12.07 0.37
N VAL A 222 20.41 10.95 0.94
CA VAL A 222 21.82 10.65 1.19
C VAL A 222 22.40 10.03 -0.08
N LYS A 223 23.72 10.11 -0.28
CA LYS A 223 24.39 9.50 -1.45
C LYS A 223 24.07 7.99 -1.61
N ALA A 224 23.78 7.30 -0.50
CA ALA A 224 23.32 5.91 -0.51
C ALA A 224 21.96 5.72 -1.23
N ASP A 225 21.05 6.67 -1.12
CA ASP A 225 19.74 6.61 -1.80
C ASP A 225 19.89 6.65 -3.32
N TYR A 226 20.78 7.50 -3.84
CA TYR A 226 21.07 7.58 -5.27
C TYR A 226 21.71 6.29 -5.80
N LEU A 227 22.63 5.69 -5.03
CA LEU A 227 23.23 4.40 -5.37
C LEU A 227 22.18 3.29 -5.45
N ILE A 228 21.27 3.23 -4.48
CA ILE A 228 20.18 2.24 -4.48
C ILE A 228 19.30 2.40 -5.72
N ILE A 229 18.88 3.63 -6.04
CA ILE A 229 18.05 3.91 -7.22
C ILE A 229 18.79 3.53 -8.51
N ALA A 230 20.07 3.88 -8.62
CA ALA A 230 20.89 3.55 -9.78
C ALA A 230 21.02 2.03 -9.97
N VAL A 231 21.25 1.27 -8.89
CA VAL A 231 21.33 -0.20 -8.96
C VAL A 231 19.99 -0.81 -9.40
N PHE A 232 18.86 -0.33 -8.88
CA PHE A 232 17.54 -0.79 -9.32
C PHE A 232 17.26 -0.47 -10.79
N LEU A 233 17.61 0.73 -11.25
CA LEU A 233 17.44 1.13 -12.64
C LEU A 233 18.33 0.34 -13.59
N LEU A 234 19.60 0.12 -13.22
CA LEU A 234 20.52 -0.70 -14.01
C LEU A 234 20.09 -2.16 -14.06
N GLY A 235 19.62 -2.72 -12.94
CA GLY A 235 19.05 -4.07 -12.89
C GLY A 235 17.82 -4.20 -13.77
N ALA A 236 16.90 -3.23 -13.71
CA ALA A 236 15.72 -3.20 -14.57
C ALA A 236 16.10 -3.09 -16.05
N PHE A 237 17.05 -2.21 -16.40
CA PHE A 237 17.52 -2.04 -17.77
C PHE A 237 18.21 -3.29 -18.31
N ALA A 238 19.07 -3.95 -17.51
CA ALA A 238 19.73 -5.18 -17.90
C ALA A 238 18.72 -6.29 -18.19
N ILE A 239 17.70 -6.46 -17.35
CA ILE A 239 16.67 -7.48 -17.54
C ILE A 239 15.79 -7.18 -18.75
N ILE A 240 15.42 -5.92 -18.96
CA ILE A 240 14.69 -5.51 -20.17
C ILE A 240 15.51 -5.80 -21.43
N LYS A 241 16.81 -5.51 -21.41
CA LYS A 241 17.70 -5.77 -22.55
C LYS A 241 17.84 -7.27 -22.84
N VAL A 242 17.97 -8.10 -21.80
CA VAL A 242 18.01 -9.57 -21.93
C VAL A 242 16.68 -10.13 -22.45
N TYR A 243 15.57 -9.46 -22.23
CA TYR A 243 14.26 -9.88 -22.72
C TYR A 243 13.94 -9.36 -24.14
N LEU A 244 14.59 -8.27 -24.57
CA LEU A 244 14.41 -7.68 -25.90
C LEU A 244 15.35 -8.31 -26.97
N TYR A 245 16.38 -9.06 -26.56
CA TYR A 245 17.41 -9.64 -27.41
C TYR A 245 17.40 -11.17 -27.30
#